data_AF-A0A8T6LL07-F1
#
_entry.id   AF-A0A8T6LL07-F1
#
_cell.length_a   1.000
_cell.length_b   1.000
_cell.length_c   1.000
_cell.angle_alpha   90.00
_cell.angle_beta   90.00
_cell.angle_gamma   90.00
#
_symmetry.space_group_name_H-M   'P 1'
#
loop_
_entity.id
_entity.type
_entity.pdbx_description
1 polymer ?
#
loop_
_entity_poly.entity_id
_entity_poly.type
_entity_poly.pdbx_seq_one_letter_code
_entity_poly.pdbx_strand_id
1 'polypeptide(L)'
;MNRPMPAFRRALAASAALLLVSVGAADTLRRGAVAEPNSLDPQIVSGASSTIMRDLFTGLTSYDSAGRLIPGAAESWEISEDGLTYRFKLRENLKWSDGSPIAAKDFVYTLRRLLTPGNRTRFGSFFYSIRNARRIMSGELDPTELGVRAEDGRTFVIELQRPDPTLLEKLSNYAAAAMPQAVIEEH
;
A
#
# COMPACT_ATOMS: atom_id res chain seq x y z
N MET A 1 -69.57 17.44 52.63
CA MET A 1 -70.14 16.10 52.94
C MET A 1 -69.30 15.08 52.17
N ASN A 2 -68.27 14.54 52.81
CA ASN A 2 -68.22 13.21 53.44
C ASN A 2 -67.95 12.04 52.45
N ARG A 3 -66.70 11.54 52.53
CA ARG A 3 -66.29 10.12 52.55
C ARG A 3 -66.09 9.33 51.21
N PRO A 4 -65.26 8.26 51.23
CA PRO A 4 -64.07 8.12 50.35
C PRO A 4 -63.96 6.79 49.53
N MET A 5 -63.03 6.78 48.54
CA MET A 5 -62.21 5.66 47.94
C MET A 5 -62.91 4.34 47.47
N PRO A 6 -62.28 3.38 46.73
CA PRO A 6 -60.90 3.27 46.20
C PRO A 6 -60.73 2.78 44.72
N ALA A 7 -59.48 2.93 44.24
CA ALA A 7 -58.65 2.13 43.32
C ALA A 7 -59.26 1.17 42.27
N PHE A 8 -58.77 1.24 41.02
CA PHE A 8 -58.30 0.05 40.29
C PHE A 8 -57.20 0.38 39.25
N ARG A 9 -56.05 -0.24 39.52
CA ARG A 9 -54.85 -0.53 38.70
C ARG A 9 -55.01 -0.42 37.17
N ARG A 10 -54.04 0.21 36.51
CA ARG A 10 -53.25 -0.41 35.40
C ARG A 10 -51.85 0.19 35.35
N ALA A 11 -50.85 -0.63 35.69
CA ALA A 11 -49.45 -0.35 35.38
C ALA A 11 -49.22 -0.63 33.89
N LEU A 12 -48.68 0.34 33.16
CA LEU A 12 -48.19 0.14 31.80
C LEU A 12 -46.67 0.39 31.83
N ALA A 13 -45.90 -0.68 32.00
CA ALA A 13 -44.47 -0.65 31.77
C ALA A 13 -44.26 -0.78 30.26
N ALA A 14 -43.97 0.33 29.58
CA ALA A 14 -43.53 0.31 28.19
C ALA A 14 -42.01 0.09 28.15
N SER A 15 -41.60 -1.17 27.98
CA SER A 15 -40.22 -1.51 27.64
C SER A 15 -39.97 -1.17 26.16
N ALA A 16 -39.26 -0.08 25.90
CA ALA A 16 -38.71 0.19 24.58
C ALA A 16 -37.52 -0.75 24.33
N ALA A 17 -37.75 -1.82 23.59
CA ALA A 17 -36.68 -2.67 23.08
C ALA A 17 -35.91 -1.89 22.01
N LEU A 18 -34.67 -1.52 22.32
CA LEU A 18 -33.72 -0.99 21.35
C LEU A 18 -33.39 -2.12 20.37
N LEU A 19 -33.91 -2.05 19.14
CA LEU A 19 -33.49 -2.93 18.05
C LEU A 19 -32.06 -2.54 17.68
N LEU A 20 -31.08 -3.22 18.26
CA LEU A 20 -29.74 -3.34 17.71
C LEU A 20 -29.89 -4.06 16.37
N VAL A 21 -29.97 -3.30 15.28
CA VAL A 21 -29.74 -3.84 13.95
C VAL A 21 -28.26 -4.23 13.92
N SER A 22 -27.97 -5.50 14.17
CA SER A 22 -26.67 -6.05 13.80
C SER A 22 -26.57 -5.92 12.29
N VAL A 23 -25.76 -4.99 11.79
CA VAL A 23 -25.23 -5.11 10.44
C VAL A 23 -24.45 -6.41 10.43
N GLY A 24 -25.04 -7.46 9.88
CA GLY A 24 -24.35 -8.72 9.68
C GLY A 24 -23.14 -8.43 8.80
N ALA A 25 -21.94 -8.68 9.32
CA ALA A 25 -20.73 -8.67 8.50
C ALA A 25 -20.92 -9.73 7.41
N ALA A 26 -20.93 -9.31 6.16
CA ALA A 26 -20.72 -10.26 5.08
C ALA A 26 -19.23 -10.63 5.11
N ASP A 27 -18.88 -11.76 5.74
CA ASP A 27 -17.50 -12.24 5.84
C ASP A 27 -16.90 -12.61 4.47
N THR A 28 -17.74 -12.71 3.42
CA THR A 28 -17.31 -13.09 2.07
C THR A 28 -17.79 -12.07 1.05
N LEU A 29 -16.83 -11.40 0.41
CA LEU A 29 -17.07 -10.60 -0.79
C LEU A 29 -16.84 -11.46 -2.04
N ARG A 30 -17.87 -11.60 -2.89
CA ARG A 30 -17.74 -12.22 -4.21
C ARG A 30 -17.69 -11.13 -5.27
N ARG A 31 -16.57 -11.06 -5.99
CA ARG A 31 -16.36 -10.10 -7.09
C ARG A 31 -16.04 -10.85 -8.38
N GLY A 32 -16.69 -10.48 -9.48
CA GLY A 32 -16.39 -11.03 -10.79
C GLY A 32 -15.02 -10.59 -11.28
N ALA A 33 -14.19 -11.54 -11.74
CA ALA A 33 -12.98 -11.25 -12.48
C ALA A 33 -13.35 -10.90 -13.92
N VAL A 34 -12.74 -9.84 -14.46
CA VAL A 34 -13.01 -9.37 -15.83
C VAL A 34 -12.30 -10.21 -16.91
N ALA A 35 -11.26 -10.97 -16.52
CA ALA A 35 -10.55 -11.95 -17.34
C ALA A 35 -9.64 -12.81 -16.43
N GLU A 36 -9.04 -13.86 -17.00
CA GLU A 36 -7.97 -14.64 -16.34
C GLU A 36 -6.73 -13.76 -16.05
N PRO A 37 -6.08 -13.93 -14.88
CA PRO A 37 -4.84 -13.22 -14.57
C PRO A 37 -3.68 -13.74 -15.42
N ASN A 38 -2.84 -12.83 -15.91
CA ASN A 38 -1.71 -13.19 -16.78
C ASN A 38 -0.41 -13.50 -16.01
N SER A 39 -0.29 -12.95 -14.79
CA SER A 39 0.83 -13.14 -13.87
C SER A 39 0.41 -12.66 -12.48
N LEU A 40 1.17 -13.07 -11.46
CA LEU A 40 1.09 -12.55 -10.09
C LEU A 40 2.36 -11.80 -9.66
N ASP A 41 3.31 -11.58 -10.58
CA ASP A 41 4.46 -10.69 -10.33
C ASP A 41 4.04 -9.23 -10.51
N PRO A 42 4.07 -8.39 -9.45
CA PRO A 42 3.53 -7.03 -9.46
C PRO A 42 4.17 -6.13 -10.53
N GLN A 43 5.37 -6.44 -10.99
CA GLN A 43 6.08 -5.61 -11.95
C GLN A 43 5.74 -5.92 -13.40
N ILE A 44 5.20 -7.11 -13.72
CA ILE A 44 4.91 -7.55 -15.10
C ILE A 44 3.44 -7.87 -15.37
N VAL A 45 2.56 -7.75 -14.36
CA VAL A 45 1.10 -7.94 -14.54
C VAL A 45 0.48 -6.95 -15.53
N SER A 46 -0.66 -7.33 -16.12
CA SER A 46 -1.53 -6.43 -16.86
C SER A 46 -3.01 -6.84 -16.74
N GLY A 47 -3.93 -5.97 -17.17
CA GLY A 47 -5.36 -6.28 -17.25
C GLY A 47 -5.97 -6.70 -15.90
N ALA A 48 -6.64 -7.86 -15.89
CA ALA A 48 -7.36 -8.38 -14.72
C ALA A 48 -6.47 -8.57 -13.48
N SER A 49 -5.20 -8.94 -13.67
CA SER A 49 -4.24 -9.14 -12.58
C SER A 49 -4.00 -7.88 -11.74
N SER A 50 -4.17 -6.68 -12.29
CA SER A 50 -3.96 -5.42 -11.56
C SER A 50 -4.89 -5.26 -10.36
N THR A 51 -6.08 -5.85 -10.39
CA THR A 51 -6.98 -5.85 -9.23
C THR A 51 -6.39 -6.71 -8.12
N ILE A 52 -6.00 -7.94 -8.46
CA ILE A 52 -5.43 -8.90 -7.51
C ILE A 52 -4.19 -8.31 -6.86
N MET A 53 -3.32 -7.64 -7.63
CA MET A 53 -2.12 -7.01 -7.07
C MET A 53 -2.43 -5.92 -6.04
N ARG A 54 -3.54 -5.17 -6.20
CA ARG A 54 -3.95 -4.15 -5.21
C ARG A 54 -4.46 -4.78 -3.91
N ASP A 55 -4.98 -6.00 -3.98
CA ASP A 55 -5.43 -6.73 -2.79
C ASP A 55 -4.23 -7.41 -2.07
N LEU A 56 -3.21 -7.81 -2.83
CA LEU A 56 -2.03 -8.52 -2.30
C LEU A 56 -0.91 -7.60 -1.78
N PHE A 57 -0.75 -6.41 -2.36
CA PHE A 57 0.41 -5.55 -2.09
C PHE A 57 -0.02 -4.15 -1.65
N THR A 58 0.76 -3.59 -0.71
CA THR A 58 0.60 -2.21 -0.24
C THR A 58 1.86 -1.41 -0.57
N GLY A 59 1.70 -0.30 -1.30
CA GLY A 59 2.79 0.64 -1.60
C GLY A 59 3.27 1.41 -0.37
N LEU A 60 4.27 2.29 -0.53
CA LEU A 60 4.71 3.16 0.57
C LEU A 60 3.58 4.11 1.01
N THR A 61 2.80 4.57 0.05
CA THR A 61 1.56 5.33 0.22
C THR A 61 0.37 4.49 -0.25
N SER A 62 -0.85 4.96 0.00
CA SER A 62 -2.09 4.34 -0.44
C SER A 62 -3.17 5.39 -0.69
N TYR A 63 -4.38 4.96 -1.03
CA TYR A 63 -5.56 5.82 -1.14
C TYR A 63 -6.66 5.35 -0.21
N ASP A 64 -7.38 6.31 0.40
CA ASP A 64 -8.62 6.00 1.10
C ASP A 64 -9.80 5.84 0.13
N SER A 65 -10.98 5.53 0.66
CA SER A 65 -12.21 5.37 -0.15
C SER A 65 -12.68 6.65 -0.84
N ALA A 66 -12.17 7.83 -0.43
CA ALA A 66 -12.42 9.11 -1.07
C ALA A 66 -11.36 9.46 -2.14
N GLY A 67 -10.39 8.57 -2.38
CA GLY A 67 -9.31 8.79 -3.34
C GLY A 67 -8.24 9.76 -2.84
N ARG A 68 -8.17 10.03 -1.53
CA ARG A 68 -7.13 10.87 -0.94
C ARG A 68 -5.90 10.03 -0.65
N LEU A 69 -4.73 10.58 -0.94
CA LEU A 69 -3.46 9.93 -0.64
C LEU A 69 -3.28 9.83 0.89
N ILE A 70 -2.95 8.63 1.38
CA ILE A 70 -2.75 8.30 2.79
C ILE A 70 -1.47 7.47 2.98
N PRO A 71 -0.97 7.32 4.22
CA PRO A 71 0.14 6.42 4.52
C PRO A 71 -0.18 4.95 4.21
N GLY A 72 0.72 4.28 3.48
CA GLY A 72 0.66 2.86 3.13
C GLY A 72 1.56 2.05 4.07
N ALA A 73 2.60 1.40 3.53
CA ALA A 73 3.65 0.75 4.32
C ALA A 73 4.54 1.75 5.07
N ALA A 74 4.67 2.98 4.56
CA ALA A 74 5.24 4.08 5.34
C ALA A 74 4.17 4.67 6.27
N GLU A 75 4.55 5.02 7.49
CA GLU A 75 3.70 5.78 8.42
C GLU A 75 3.82 7.29 8.23
N SER A 76 4.97 7.75 7.75
CA SER A 76 5.24 9.15 7.43
C SER A 76 6.37 9.27 6.41
N TRP A 77 6.53 10.48 5.85
CA TRP A 77 7.67 10.83 5.03
C TRP A 77 8.03 12.30 5.16
N GLU A 78 9.28 12.61 4.88
CA GLU A 78 9.82 13.97 4.78
C GLU A 78 10.34 14.20 3.37
N ILE A 79 10.19 15.43 2.88
CA ILE A 79 10.69 15.88 1.58
C ILE A 79 11.66 17.03 1.85
N SER A 80 12.87 16.97 1.28
CA SER A 80 13.85 18.05 1.38
C SER A 80 13.34 19.34 0.74
N GLU A 81 13.91 20.48 1.13
CA GLU A 81 13.51 21.81 0.62
C GLU A 81 13.63 21.93 -0.91
N ASP A 82 14.62 21.27 -1.51
CA ASP A 82 14.82 21.22 -2.96
C ASP A 82 13.89 20.23 -3.69
N GLY A 83 13.10 19.45 -2.95
CA GLY A 83 12.20 18.42 -3.50
C GLY A 83 12.92 17.22 -4.11
N LEU A 84 14.21 17.02 -3.82
CA LEU A 84 15.03 15.97 -4.42
C LEU A 84 15.25 14.75 -3.53
N THR A 85 14.99 14.83 -2.23
CA THR A 85 15.17 13.73 -1.29
C THR A 85 13.87 13.42 -0.57
N TYR A 86 13.43 12.17 -0.64
CA TYR A 86 12.26 11.66 0.06
C TYR A 86 12.72 10.62 1.08
N ARG A 87 12.37 10.83 2.34
CA ARG A 87 12.70 9.95 3.46
C ARG A 87 11.42 9.36 4.02
N PHE A 88 11.24 8.05 3.88
CA PHE A 88 10.08 7.32 4.38
C PHE A 88 10.42 6.61 5.67
N LYS A 89 9.55 6.78 6.67
CA LYS A 89 9.56 5.98 7.89
C LYS A 89 8.55 4.85 7.74
N LEU A 90 9.03 3.60 7.76
CA LEU A 90 8.18 2.42 7.66
C LEU A 90 7.42 2.17 8.96
N ARG A 91 6.20 1.62 8.84
CA ARG A 91 5.41 1.18 9.99
C ARG A 91 6.16 0.16 10.83
N GLU A 92 5.84 0.14 12.11
CA GLU A 92 6.30 -0.92 13.01
C GLU A 92 5.67 -2.27 12.67
N ASN A 93 6.46 -3.33 12.86
CA ASN A 93 6.01 -4.72 12.73
C ASN A 93 5.44 -5.09 11.36
N LEU A 94 5.90 -4.44 10.28
CA LEU A 94 5.59 -4.89 8.93
C LEU A 94 6.10 -6.33 8.73
N LYS A 95 5.23 -7.19 8.21
CA LYS A 95 5.51 -8.59 7.98
C LYS A 95 4.94 -9.03 6.64
N TRP A 96 5.65 -9.96 6.01
CA TRP A 96 5.13 -10.77 4.93
C TRP A 96 4.03 -11.70 5.44
N SER A 97 3.26 -12.29 4.53
CA SER A 97 2.20 -13.25 4.87
C SER A 97 2.72 -14.52 5.55
N ASP A 98 4.00 -14.85 5.41
CA ASP A 98 4.67 -15.95 6.12
C ASP A 98 5.15 -15.56 7.54
N GLY A 99 4.96 -14.29 7.93
CA GLY A 99 5.35 -13.75 9.23
C GLY A 99 6.77 -13.18 9.29
N SER A 100 7.59 -13.33 8.24
CA SER A 100 8.94 -12.76 8.18
C SER A 100 8.88 -11.22 8.08
N PRO A 101 9.86 -10.49 8.65
CA PRO A 101 9.80 -9.03 8.73
C PRO A 101 10.04 -8.37 7.36
N ILE A 102 9.36 -7.26 7.11
CA ILE A 102 9.64 -6.33 6.00
C ILE A 102 10.52 -5.19 6.51
N ALA A 103 11.57 -4.86 5.77
CA ALA A 103 12.52 -3.79 6.07
C ALA A 103 12.75 -2.86 4.87
N ALA A 104 13.40 -1.72 5.11
CA ALA A 104 13.72 -0.73 4.07
C ALA A 104 14.50 -1.31 2.88
N LYS A 105 15.33 -2.34 3.12
CA LYS A 105 16.08 -3.04 2.07
C LYS A 105 15.18 -3.73 1.03
N ASP A 106 13.96 -4.14 1.42
CA ASP A 106 13.04 -4.82 0.50
C ASP A 106 12.45 -3.84 -0.53
N PHE A 107 12.29 -2.57 -0.14
CA PHE A 107 11.94 -1.48 -1.07
C PHE A 107 13.10 -1.11 -1.98
N VAL A 108 14.35 -1.09 -1.46
CA VAL A 108 15.56 -0.94 -2.27
C VAL A 108 15.61 -2.02 -3.35
N TYR A 109 15.47 -3.29 -2.95
CA TYR A 109 15.44 -4.42 -3.87
C TYR A 109 14.36 -4.26 -4.94
N THR A 110 13.13 -3.93 -4.51
CA THR A 110 11.98 -3.76 -5.41
C THR A 110 12.25 -2.75 -6.51
N LEU A 111 12.69 -1.54 -6.15
CA LEU A 111 12.89 -0.47 -7.13
C LEU A 111 14.09 -0.73 -8.03
N ARG A 112 15.14 -1.40 -7.52
CA ARG A 112 16.24 -1.88 -8.36
C ARG A 112 15.73 -2.89 -9.38
N ARG A 113 15.05 -3.94 -8.92
CA ARG A 113 14.44 -4.96 -9.80
C ARG A 113 13.56 -4.31 -10.86
N LEU A 114 12.68 -3.37 -10.47
CA LEU A 114 11.78 -2.65 -11.37
C LEU A 114 12.52 -1.92 -12.49
N LEU A 115 13.66 -1.31 -12.17
CA LEU A 115 14.44 -0.46 -13.07
C LEU A 115 15.63 -1.19 -13.72
N THR A 116 15.75 -2.51 -13.55
CA THR A 116 16.77 -3.32 -14.22
C THR A 116 16.40 -3.55 -15.70
N PRO A 117 17.37 -3.48 -16.64
CA PRO A 117 17.17 -3.85 -18.04
C PRO A 117 16.55 -5.23 -18.21
N GLY A 118 15.64 -5.37 -19.16
CA GLY A 118 14.99 -6.65 -19.43
C GLY A 118 13.86 -7.01 -18.45
N ASN A 119 13.67 -6.26 -17.35
CA ASN A 119 12.42 -6.31 -16.61
C ASN A 119 11.31 -5.82 -17.56
N ARG A 120 10.37 -6.72 -17.89
CA ARG A 120 9.27 -6.48 -18.84
C ARG A 120 8.18 -5.57 -18.25
N THR A 121 8.56 -4.71 -17.31
CA THR A 121 7.64 -3.85 -16.60
C THR A 121 7.14 -2.72 -17.48
N ARG A 122 5.83 -2.44 -17.37
CA ARG A 122 5.20 -1.26 -17.94
C ARG A 122 5.34 -0.02 -17.07
N PHE A 123 5.90 -0.15 -15.86
CA PHE A 123 5.96 0.91 -14.84
C PHE A 123 7.30 1.64 -14.77
N GLY A 124 8.34 1.17 -15.47
CA GLY A 124 9.69 1.76 -15.37
C GLY A 124 9.73 3.28 -15.61
N SER A 125 8.98 3.74 -16.60
CA SER A 125 8.90 5.17 -16.92
C SER A 125 8.31 6.06 -15.81
N PHE A 126 7.54 5.50 -14.88
CA PHE A 126 6.97 6.24 -13.76
C PHE A 126 8.08 6.76 -12.83
N PHE A 127 9.17 6.01 -12.72
CA PHE A 127 10.23 6.24 -11.74
C PHE A 127 11.51 6.84 -12.33
N TYR A 128 11.46 7.37 -13.56
CA TYR A 128 12.60 8.07 -14.19
C TYR A 128 13.01 9.39 -13.52
N SER A 129 12.24 9.89 -12.55
CA SER A 129 12.66 10.99 -11.68
C SER A 129 13.69 10.55 -10.63
N ILE A 130 13.78 9.26 -10.29
CA ILE A 130 14.80 8.72 -9.39
C ILE A 130 16.18 8.85 -10.05
N ARG A 131 17.17 9.27 -9.28
CA ARG A 131 18.55 9.42 -9.75
C ARG A 131 19.03 8.10 -10.36
N ASN A 132 19.64 8.21 -11.54
CA ASN A 132 20.16 7.09 -12.36
C ASN A 132 19.12 6.13 -12.96
N ALA A 133 17.83 6.23 -12.63
CA ALA A 133 16.81 5.26 -13.07
C ALA A 133 16.77 5.00 -14.59
N ARG A 134 16.81 6.06 -15.41
CA ARG A 134 16.78 5.91 -16.88
C ARG A 134 18.06 5.27 -17.42
N ARG A 135 19.22 5.67 -16.89
CA ARG A 135 20.53 5.15 -17.30
C ARG A 135 20.68 3.67 -16.94
N ILE A 136 20.16 3.28 -15.78
CA ILE A 136 20.10 1.86 -15.39
C ILE A 136 19.19 1.10 -16.33
N MET A 137 17.97 1.59 -16.61
CA MET A 137 17.05 0.91 -17.54
C MET A 137 17.56 0.81 -18.98
N SER A 138 18.41 1.74 -19.43
CA SER A 138 19.08 1.65 -20.74
C SER A 138 20.31 0.74 -20.75
N GLY A 139 20.71 0.19 -19.59
CA GLY A 139 21.88 -0.67 -19.44
C GLY A 139 23.21 0.09 -19.36
N GLU A 140 23.18 1.41 -19.16
CA GLU A 140 24.39 2.24 -19.04
C GLU A 140 25.03 2.18 -17.64
N LEU A 141 24.24 1.90 -16.60
CA LEU A 141 24.68 1.84 -15.21
C LEU A 141 24.20 0.58 -14.51
N ASP A 142 24.92 0.17 -13.47
CA ASP A 142 24.54 -0.96 -12.62
C ASP A 142 23.31 -0.62 -11.75
N PRO A 143 22.36 -1.55 -11.54
CA PRO A 143 21.20 -1.32 -10.67
C PRO A 143 21.56 -0.88 -9.24
N THR A 144 22.75 -1.21 -8.75
CA THR A 144 23.22 -0.78 -7.42
C THR A 144 23.44 0.73 -7.32
N GLU A 145 23.65 1.43 -8.44
CA GLU A 145 23.80 2.88 -8.52
C GLU A 145 22.47 3.65 -8.50
N LEU A 146 21.33 2.95 -8.40
CA LEU A 146 20.03 3.60 -8.30
C LEU A 146 19.97 4.49 -7.05
N GLY A 147 19.38 5.69 -7.18
CA GLY A 147 19.18 6.64 -6.09
C GLY A 147 18.17 6.19 -5.03
N VAL A 148 18.34 5.00 -4.47
CA VAL A 148 17.52 4.43 -3.40
C VAL A 148 18.40 3.72 -2.39
N ARG A 149 18.13 3.91 -1.10
CA ARG A 149 18.93 3.30 -0.03
C ARG A 149 18.10 3.06 1.22
N ALA A 150 18.51 2.08 2.01
CA ALA A 150 18.05 1.87 3.37
C ALA A 150 19.07 2.52 4.31
N GLU A 151 18.65 3.48 5.13
CA GLU A 151 19.52 4.04 6.18
C GLU A 151 19.61 3.13 7.39
N ASP A 152 18.48 2.51 7.72
CA ASP A 152 18.34 1.53 8.78
C ASP A 152 17.21 0.57 8.39
N GLY A 153 16.79 -0.30 9.31
CA GLY A 153 15.73 -1.29 9.03
C GLY A 153 14.36 -0.68 8.68
N ARG A 154 14.07 0.56 9.09
CA ARG A 154 12.77 1.25 8.93
C ARG A 154 12.85 2.56 8.17
N THR A 155 14.03 3.06 7.82
CA THR A 155 14.19 4.32 7.09
C THR A 155 14.62 4.05 5.67
N PHE A 156 13.70 4.30 4.73
CA PHE A 156 13.92 4.15 3.30
C PHE A 156 14.05 5.53 2.63
N VAL A 157 15.08 5.73 1.80
CA VAL A 157 15.38 7.02 1.17
C VAL A 157 15.40 6.88 -0.34
N ILE A 158 14.74 7.81 -1.03
CA ILE A 158 14.79 7.99 -2.48
C ILE A 158 15.43 9.34 -2.78
N GLU A 159 16.43 9.34 -3.67
CA GLU A 159 17.08 10.53 -4.22
C GLU A 159 16.67 10.70 -5.68
N LEU A 160 16.21 11.90 -6.03
CA LEU A 160 15.77 12.27 -7.36
C LEU A 160 16.86 13.04 -8.10
N GLN A 161 16.80 12.98 -9.43
CA GLN A 161 17.59 13.84 -10.32
C GLN A 161 16.84 15.12 -10.72
N ARG A 162 15.53 15.17 -10.48
CA ARG A 162 14.66 16.33 -10.69
C ARG A 162 13.43 16.21 -9.79
N PRO A 163 12.80 17.32 -9.36
CA PRO A 163 11.56 17.26 -8.59
C PRO A 163 10.46 16.50 -9.35
N ASP A 164 9.69 15.72 -8.60
CA ASP A 164 8.54 14.97 -9.10
C ASP A 164 7.37 15.08 -8.11
N PRO A 165 6.47 16.06 -8.29
CA PRO A 165 5.33 16.27 -7.40
C PRO A 165 4.40 15.05 -7.30
N THR A 166 4.46 14.15 -8.27
CA THR A 166 3.59 12.97 -8.36
C THR A 166 4.22 11.68 -7.81
N LEU A 167 5.43 11.77 -7.24
CA LEU A 167 6.17 10.60 -6.78
C LEU A 167 5.37 9.82 -5.73
N LEU A 168 4.75 10.50 -4.78
CA LEU A 168 3.98 9.86 -3.73
C LEU A 168 2.78 9.09 -4.29
N GLU A 169 2.12 9.59 -5.33
CA GLU A 169 1.02 8.88 -5.99
C GLU A 169 1.53 7.64 -6.72
N LYS A 170 2.69 7.73 -7.38
CA LYS A 170 3.32 6.60 -8.08
C LYS A 170 3.76 5.51 -7.10
N LEU A 171 4.21 5.88 -5.91
CA LEU A 171 4.63 4.96 -4.85
C LEU A 171 3.47 4.24 -4.15
N SER A 172 2.22 4.60 -4.46
CA SER A 172 1.04 3.80 -4.07
C SER A 172 0.83 2.57 -4.95
N ASN A 173 1.54 2.51 -6.09
CA ASN A 173 1.40 1.42 -7.05
C ASN A 173 2.03 0.13 -6.51
N TYR A 174 1.31 -0.99 -6.65
CA TYR A 174 1.78 -2.31 -6.25
C TYR A 174 3.14 -2.72 -6.86
N ALA A 175 3.52 -2.17 -8.02
CA ALA A 175 4.81 -2.46 -8.64
C ALA A 175 6.01 -1.93 -7.83
N ALA A 176 5.78 -0.90 -7.00
CA ALA A 176 6.76 -0.30 -6.10
C ALA A 176 6.58 -0.71 -4.62
N ALA A 177 5.61 -1.58 -4.32
CA ALA A 177 5.49 -2.20 -3.00
C ALA A 177 6.69 -3.12 -2.74
N ALA A 178 7.06 -3.31 -1.48
CA ALA A 178 8.14 -4.22 -1.12
C ALA A 178 7.97 -5.60 -1.79
N MET A 179 9.08 -6.30 -1.99
CA MET A 179 9.10 -7.66 -2.50
C MET A 179 10.10 -8.52 -1.71
N PRO A 180 9.79 -9.80 -1.45
CA PRO A 180 10.67 -10.69 -0.69
C PRO A 180 11.84 -11.16 -1.57
N GLN A 181 12.98 -10.48 -1.48
CA GLN A 181 14.18 -10.79 -2.27
C GLN A 181 14.57 -12.27 -2.20
N ALA A 182 14.62 -12.84 -0.99
CA ALA A 182 15.04 -14.23 -0.77
C ALA A 182 14.16 -15.24 -1.52
N VAL A 183 12.84 -15.01 -1.55
CA VAL A 183 11.89 -15.90 -2.23
C VAL A 183 11.99 -15.74 -3.75
N ILE A 184 12.25 -14.53 -4.24
CA ILE A 184 12.34 -14.26 -5.67
C ILE A 184 13.65 -14.79 -6.25
N GLU A 185 14.76 -14.72 -5.52
CA GLU A 185 16.07 -15.18 -6.02
C GLU A 185 16.27 -16.69 -5.91
N GLU A 186 15.40 -17.41 -5.20
CA GLU A 186 15.39 -18.88 -5.15
C GLU A 186 14.77 -19.53 -6.41
N HIS A 187 14.07 -18.75 -7.24
CA HIS A 187 13.28 -19.23 -8.39
C HIS A 187 13.57 -18.46 -9.68
#